data_AF-A0A1Z1MRU0-F1
#
_entry.id   AF-A0A1Z1MRU0-F1
#
_cell.length_a   1.000
_cell.length_b   1.000
_cell.length_c   1.000
_cell.angle_alpha   90.00
_cell.angle_beta   90.00
_cell.angle_gamma   90.00
#
_symmetry.space_group_name_H-M   'P 1'
#
loop_
_entity.id
_entity.type
_entity.pdbx_description
1 polymer ?
#
loop_
_entity_poly.entity_id
_entity_poly.type
_entity_poly.pdbx_seq_one_letter_code
_entity_poly.pdbx_strand_id
1 'polypeptide(L)'
;MNCLNKTERDEFLDSAFVIAAAFYPKTERCHNLEEYKRRIAEHKGRNTCIAYIKKNTSFQVKSTHEPYCWYDDNLGDILIKKLINIRKKYDKNNSAEKSMNEFIKLIINTVYGDLVSPFFATANTIVGNNITARARSMAWYMEKSLHGIQTITDGCCFDINGVIKTRYHLTNTKYNLLRKKGPMKDLSFGKLMTYKVRRNDIGKLNGIEIASMVEEHLTKCFPKVSVIKKFKMEVKCIATGIATYGASNYQLYIDNEIIKTKMRSYKNGEYPDYDIITNRLLGTYSRTQSWLNSIYKNPHKVKREEPFVEESVVKTKPYIKQKDNLDNLNRTIGDTQYKVRMITECTLSMFTFQTHQQLKSWEEEYRGMRRQYQQSYEAYHTSIEDGESLNYQEMINAINKKIRDGDPRYRVNKRNLKDHPTKEKEKKINE
;
A
#
# COMPACT_ATOMS: atom_id res chain seq x y z
N MET A 1 21.44 -11.00 -2.33
CA MET A 1 20.92 -10.57 -1.01
C MET A 1 22.08 -10.35 -0.02
N ASN A 2 22.97 -9.40 -0.28
CA ASN A 2 24.13 -9.14 0.60
C ASN A 2 23.85 -8.08 1.69
N CYS A 3 22.59 -7.69 1.84
CA CYS A 3 22.15 -6.64 2.78
C CYS A 3 21.58 -7.19 4.09
N LEU A 4 21.36 -8.50 4.20
CA LEU A 4 20.80 -9.14 5.38
C LEU A 4 21.83 -10.06 6.02
N ASN A 5 21.97 -9.97 7.35
CA ASN A 5 22.73 -10.96 8.11
C ASN A 5 22.00 -12.32 8.11
N LYS A 6 22.64 -13.38 8.62
CA LYS A 6 22.09 -14.75 8.58
C LYS A 6 20.69 -14.81 9.22
N THR A 7 20.53 -14.27 10.42
CA THR A 7 19.25 -14.29 11.15
C THR A 7 18.16 -13.52 10.41
N GLU A 8 18.46 -12.34 9.87
CA GLU A 8 17.50 -11.56 9.07
C GLU A 8 17.12 -12.25 7.77
N ARG A 9 18.06 -13.00 7.19
CA ARG A 9 17.82 -13.80 5.98
C ARG A 9 16.91 -14.99 6.29
N ASP A 10 17.17 -15.72 7.36
CA ASP A 10 16.38 -16.88 7.75
C ASP A 10 14.93 -16.44 8.05
N GLU A 11 14.74 -15.36 8.83
CA GLU A 11 13.41 -14.77 9.08
C GLU A 11 12.71 -14.31 7.79
N PHE A 12 13.46 -13.66 6.89
CA PHE A 12 12.92 -13.25 5.60
C PHE A 12 12.48 -14.46 4.77
N LEU A 13 13.29 -15.53 4.71
CA LEU A 13 12.98 -16.73 3.95
C LEU A 13 11.82 -17.52 4.56
N ASP A 14 11.69 -17.53 5.88
CA ASP A 14 10.55 -18.16 6.58
C ASP A 14 9.23 -17.44 6.28
N SER A 15 9.28 -16.14 5.98
CA SER A 15 8.11 -15.29 5.75
C SER A 15 7.86 -14.95 4.28
N ALA A 16 8.83 -15.18 3.39
CA ALA A 16 8.79 -14.78 1.99
C ALA A 16 8.54 -15.96 1.06
N PHE A 17 7.54 -15.81 0.19
CA PHE A 17 7.28 -16.76 -0.87
C PHE A 17 7.98 -16.33 -2.17
N VAL A 18 8.93 -17.13 -2.65
CA VAL A 18 9.65 -16.85 -3.90
C VAL A 18 8.81 -17.33 -5.08
N ILE A 19 8.21 -16.39 -5.81
CA ILE A 19 7.40 -16.70 -7.01
C ILE A 19 8.29 -16.91 -8.24
N ALA A 20 9.39 -16.15 -8.34
CA ALA A 20 10.33 -16.24 -9.45
C ALA A 20 11.72 -15.80 -8.98
N ALA A 21 12.76 -16.40 -9.56
CA ALA A 21 14.15 -16.02 -9.35
C ALA A 21 14.82 -15.76 -10.70
N ALA A 22 15.62 -14.69 -10.77
CA ALA A 22 16.49 -14.42 -11.90
C ALA A 22 17.94 -14.44 -11.41
N PHE A 23 18.81 -15.12 -12.16
CA PHE A 23 20.22 -15.29 -11.81
C PHE A 23 21.11 -14.81 -12.95
N TYR A 24 22.07 -13.95 -12.60
CA TYR A 24 23.02 -13.33 -13.51
C TYR A 24 24.43 -13.76 -13.09
N PRO A 25 24.95 -14.87 -13.63
CA PRO A 25 26.26 -15.36 -13.25
C PRO A 25 27.33 -14.35 -13.64
N LYS A 26 28.27 -14.08 -12.72
CA LYS A 26 29.37 -13.14 -12.97
C LYS A 26 30.25 -13.56 -14.15
N THR A 27 30.35 -14.86 -14.40
CA THR A 27 31.08 -15.45 -15.54
C THR A 27 30.48 -15.08 -16.89
N GLU A 28 29.19 -14.73 -16.94
CA GLU A 28 28.51 -14.31 -18.16
C GLU A 28 28.43 -12.79 -18.32
N ARG A 29 29.00 -12.02 -17.39
CA ARG A 29 28.97 -10.56 -17.46
C ARG A 29 29.93 -10.06 -18.56
N CYS A 30 29.41 -9.31 -19.52
CA CYS A 30 30.21 -8.58 -20.49
C CYS A 30 30.86 -7.34 -19.85
N HIS A 31 32.06 -6.99 -20.29
CA HIS A 31 32.80 -5.84 -19.78
C HIS A 31 32.27 -4.51 -20.30
N ASN A 32 31.70 -4.49 -21.51
CA ASN A 32 31.16 -3.29 -22.15
C ASN A 32 29.99 -3.62 -23.10
N LEU A 33 29.30 -2.56 -23.54
CA LEU A 33 28.15 -2.66 -24.43
C LEU A 33 28.49 -3.29 -25.79
N GLU A 34 29.67 -3.02 -26.33
CA GLU A 34 30.08 -3.55 -27.64
C GLU A 34 30.35 -5.05 -27.59
N GLU A 35 30.99 -5.54 -26.52
CA GLU A 35 31.14 -6.96 -26.25
C GLU A 35 29.77 -7.65 -26.09
N TYR A 36 28.84 -7.02 -25.36
CA TYR A 36 27.48 -7.52 -25.24
C TYR A 36 26.80 -7.62 -26.61
N LYS A 37 26.78 -6.55 -27.41
CA LYS A 37 26.21 -6.57 -28.77
C LYS A 37 26.83 -7.66 -29.64
N ARG A 38 28.17 -7.83 -29.58
CA ARG A 38 28.88 -8.88 -30.32
C ARG A 38 28.43 -10.28 -29.88
N ARG A 39 28.41 -10.56 -28.57
CA ARG A 39 27.98 -11.87 -28.04
C ARG A 39 26.52 -12.17 -28.35
N ILE A 40 25.64 -11.17 -28.30
CA ILE A 40 24.23 -11.31 -28.74
C ILE A 40 24.17 -11.66 -30.23
N ALA A 41 24.93 -10.98 -31.09
CA ALA A 41 24.93 -11.20 -32.54
C ALA A 41 25.54 -12.55 -32.95
N GLU A 42 26.55 -13.02 -32.23
CA GLU A 42 27.21 -14.32 -32.45
C GLU A 42 26.34 -15.50 -31.98
N HIS A 43 25.38 -15.25 -31.08
CA HIS A 43 24.55 -16.30 -30.51
C HIS A 43 23.48 -16.78 -31.49
N LYS A 44 23.54 -18.05 -31.88
CA LYS A 44 22.61 -18.67 -32.84
C LYS A 44 21.44 -19.43 -32.20
N GLY A 45 21.31 -19.41 -30.87
CA GLY A 45 20.26 -20.13 -30.14
C GLY A 45 18.88 -19.47 -30.28
N ARG A 46 17.82 -20.29 -30.35
CA ARG A 46 16.41 -19.84 -30.27
C ARG A 46 15.80 -20.33 -28.97
N ASN A 47 15.06 -19.46 -28.25
CA ASN A 47 14.34 -19.82 -27.03
C ASN A 47 13.14 -20.73 -27.35
N THR A 48 13.37 -22.05 -27.38
CA THR A 48 12.32 -23.06 -27.46
C THR A 48 12.38 -23.92 -26.22
N CYS A 49 11.25 -24.01 -25.50
CA CYS A 49 11.06 -24.95 -24.41
C CYS A 49 9.97 -25.92 -24.84
N ILE A 50 10.31 -27.21 -24.95
CA ILE A 50 9.32 -28.27 -25.16
C ILE A 50 9.08 -28.90 -23.80
N ALA A 51 7.93 -28.59 -23.21
CA ALA A 51 7.47 -29.21 -21.97
C ALA A 51 6.72 -30.52 -22.30
N TYR A 52 7.16 -31.64 -21.74
CA TYR A 52 6.42 -32.90 -21.81
C TYR A 52 5.73 -33.13 -20.46
N ILE A 53 4.39 -33.21 -20.47
CA ILE A 53 3.60 -33.45 -19.26
C ILE A 53 3.25 -34.95 -19.23
N LYS A 54 3.78 -35.68 -18.25
CA LYS A 54 3.40 -37.08 -18.00
C LYS A 54 2.95 -37.23 -16.56
N LYS A 55 1.68 -37.64 -16.37
CA LYS A 55 1.06 -38.00 -15.07
C LYS A 55 1.47 -37.06 -13.91
N ASN A 56 1.07 -35.79 -13.98
CA ASN A 56 1.30 -34.76 -12.95
C ASN A 56 2.75 -34.31 -12.69
N THR A 57 3.71 -34.69 -13.55
CA THR A 57 5.09 -34.17 -13.52
C THR A 57 5.48 -33.63 -14.89
N SER A 58 5.94 -32.38 -14.93
CA SER A 58 6.49 -31.73 -16.12
C SER A 58 7.98 -31.97 -16.21
N PHE A 59 8.44 -32.57 -17.31
CA PHE A 59 9.87 -32.76 -17.59
C PHE A 59 10.31 -31.81 -18.72
N GLN A 60 11.45 -31.14 -18.52
CA GLN A 60 12.09 -30.28 -19.51
C GLN A 60 13.09 -31.13 -20.32
N VAL A 61 12.89 -31.27 -21.63
CA VAL A 61 13.66 -32.23 -22.46
C VAL A 61 14.74 -31.56 -23.31
N LYS A 62 14.55 -30.29 -23.72
CA LYS A 62 15.57 -29.55 -24.47
C LYS A 62 15.34 -28.05 -24.35
N SER A 63 16.38 -27.31 -24.01
CA SER A 63 16.41 -25.86 -24.06
C SER A 63 17.60 -25.39 -24.88
N THR A 64 17.33 -24.74 -26.00
CA THR A 64 18.30 -23.84 -26.63
C THR A 64 18.07 -22.47 -26.01
N HIS A 65 19.05 -21.99 -25.25
CA HIS A 65 18.88 -20.79 -24.44
C HIS A 65 19.12 -19.54 -25.28
N GLU A 66 18.45 -18.45 -24.94
CA GLU A 66 18.96 -17.10 -25.21
C GLU A 66 20.39 -16.95 -24.67
N PRO A 67 21.20 -16.03 -25.23
CA PRO A 67 22.53 -15.77 -24.73
C PRO A 67 22.43 -15.33 -23.26
N TYR A 68 23.07 -16.08 -22.36
CA TYR A 68 23.11 -15.76 -20.93
C TYR A 68 23.98 -14.56 -20.59
N CYS A 69 24.68 -14.01 -21.60
CA CYS A 69 25.53 -12.87 -21.41
C CYS A 69 24.71 -11.64 -21.00
N TRP A 70 25.25 -10.83 -20.10
CA TRP A 70 24.56 -9.63 -19.63
C TRP A 70 25.54 -8.49 -19.42
N TYR A 71 25.04 -7.27 -19.56
CA TYR A 71 25.77 -6.04 -19.30
C TYR A 71 24.94 -5.18 -18.35
N ASP A 72 25.57 -4.69 -17.28
CA ASP A 72 24.96 -3.71 -16.38
C ASP A 72 25.38 -2.31 -16.74
N ASP A 73 24.42 -1.40 -16.64
CA ASP A 73 24.63 0.03 -16.81
C ASP A 73 23.82 0.81 -15.77
N ASN A 74 24.17 2.08 -15.57
CA ASN A 74 23.50 2.95 -14.64
C ASN A 74 22.37 3.73 -15.33
N LEU A 75 21.14 3.24 -15.17
CA LEU A 75 19.92 3.94 -15.63
C LEU A 75 19.86 5.42 -15.18
N GLY A 76 20.43 5.70 -14.00
CA GLY A 76 20.58 7.04 -13.46
C GLY A 76 21.37 7.96 -14.40
N ASP A 77 22.50 7.48 -14.89
CA ASP A 77 23.40 8.24 -15.75
C ASP A 77 22.87 8.33 -17.19
N ILE A 78 22.26 7.25 -17.69
CA ILE A 78 21.68 7.18 -19.04
C ILE A 78 20.58 8.23 -19.22
N LEU A 79 19.63 8.29 -18.28
CA LEU A 79 18.37 9.03 -18.45
C LEU A 79 17.98 9.89 -17.24
N ILE A 80 17.93 9.32 -16.04
CA ILE A 80 17.24 9.96 -14.90
C ILE A 80 17.94 11.26 -14.47
N LYS A 81 19.27 11.30 -14.39
CA LYS A 81 20.03 12.51 -14.04
C LYS A 81 19.80 13.63 -15.04
N LYS A 82 19.73 13.31 -16.34
CA LYS A 82 19.43 14.28 -17.40
C LYS A 82 18.03 14.88 -17.19
N LEU A 83 17.02 14.05 -16.95
CA LEU A 83 15.65 14.51 -16.69
C LEU A 83 15.55 15.35 -15.39
N ILE A 84 16.24 14.94 -14.32
CA ILE A 84 16.30 15.71 -13.07
C ILE A 84 16.95 17.08 -13.31
N ASN A 85 18.03 17.14 -14.09
CA ASN A 85 18.71 18.40 -14.39
C ASN A 85 17.82 19.32 -15.24
N ILE A 86 17.04 18.77 -16.18
CA ILE A 86 16.04 19.56 -16.92
C ILE A 86 14.97 20.07 -15.96
N ARG A 87 14.45 19.22 -15.06
CA ARG A 87 13.43 19.62 -14.08
C ARG A 87 13.90 20.75 -13.17
N LYS A 88 15.16 20.75 -12.76
CA LYS A 88 15.76 21.79 -11.91
C LYS A 88 15.78 23.18 -12.55
N LYS A 89 15.64 23.28 -13.88
CA LYS A 89 15.57 24.56 -14.60
C LYS A 89 14.22 25.28 -14.39
N TYR A 90 13.22 24.59 -13.85
CA TYR A 90 11.87 25.12 -13.65
C TYR A 90 11.57 25.12 -12.14
N ASP A 91 11.27 26.29 -11.58
CA ASP A 91 10.89 26.41 -10.17
C ASP A 91 9.47 25.89 -9.94
N LYS A 92 9.30 25.06 -8.91
CA LYS A 92 8.00 24.53 -8.48
C LYS A 92 7.14 25.58 -7.78
N ASN A 93 7.75 26.66 -7.28
CA ASN A 93 7.06 27.72 -6.55
C ASN A 93 6.63 28.87 -7.48
N ASN A 94 7.23 28.98 -8.67
CA ASN A 94 6.82 29.93 -9.70
C ASN A 94 5.61 29.37 -10.47
N SER A 95 4.48 30.08 -10.44
CA SER A 95 3.24 29.64 -11.08
C SER A 95 3.36 29.44 -12.60
N ALA A 96 4.17 30.26 -13.28
CA ALA A 96 4.38 30.15 -14.73
C ALA A 96 5.18 28.91 -15.13
N GLU A 97 6.10 28.45 -14.26
CA GLU A 97 7.00 27.32 -14.53
C GLU A 97 6.51 26.00 -13.91
N LYS A 98 5.61 26.08 -12.93
CA LYS A 98 5.09 24.95 -12.18
C LYS A 98 4.56 23.83 -13.06
N SER A 99 3.77 24.18 -14.09
CA SER A 99 3.20 23.20 -15.02
C SER A 99 4.29 22.39 -15.73
N MET A 100 5.39 23.03 -16.12
CA MET A 100 6.52 22.35 -16.76
C MET A 100 7.31 21.50 -15.75
N ASN A 101 7.53 22.00 -14.54
CA ASN A 101 8.15 21.20 -13.46
C ASN A 101 7.35 19.92 -13.17
N GLU A 102 6.02 20.04 -13.11
CA GLU A 102 5.09 18.93 -12.87
C GLU A 102 5.02 17.96 -14.05
N PHE A 103 5.04 18.46 -15.29
CA PHE A 103 5.10 17.63 -16.49
C PHE A 103 6.38 16.79 -16.53
N ILE A 104 7.56 17.40 -16.28
CA ILE A 104 8.83 16.66 -16.26
C ILE A 104 8.85 15.66 -15.10
N LYS A 105 8.30 16.03 -13.93
CA LYS A 105 8.11 15.10 -12.80
C LYS A 105 7.27 13.90 -13.21
N LEU A 106 6.19 14.12 -13.96
CA LEU A 106 5.33 13.06 -14.47
C LEU A 106 6.11 12.14 -15.41
N ILE A 107 6.86 12.68 -16.37
CA ILE A 107 7.73 11.89 -17.26
C ILE A 107 8.69 11.02 -16.45
N ILE A 108 9.43 11.61 -15.48
CA ILE A 108 10.37 10.86 -14.63
C ILE A 108 9.68 9.70 -13.90
N ASN A 109 8.49 9.94 -13.35
CA ASN A 109 7.74 8.91 -12.64
C ASN A 109 7.21 7.81 -13.58
N THR A 110 6.86 8.15 -14.82
CA THR A 110 6.39 7.21 -15.84
C THR A 110 7.49 6.26 -16.32
N VAL A 111 8.75 6.70 -16.34
CA VAL A 111 9.90 5.84 -16.74
C VAL A 111 9.90 4.51 -15.97
N TYR A 112 9.62 4.53 -14.66
CA TYR A 112 9.52 3.29 -13.89
C TYR A 112 8.37 2.39 -14.40
N GLY A 113 7.21 2.98 -14.72
CA GLY A 113 6.05 2.27 -15.26
C GLY A 113 6.35 1.60 -16.60
N ASP A 114 7.05 2.29 -17.49
CA ASP A 114 7.43 1.77 -18.80
C ASP A 114 8.45 0.63 -18.67
N LEU A 115 9.43 0.77 -17.76
CA LEU A 115 10.43 -0.28 -17.47
C LEU A 115 9.81 -1.56 -16.88
N VAL A 116 8.65 -1.50 -16.24
CA VAL A 116 8.01 -2.71 -15.66
C VAL A 116 6.85 -3.24 -16.48
N SER A 117 6.48 -2.55 -17.57
CA SER A 117 5.38 -2.93 -18.43
C SER A 117 5.86 -3.85 -19.55
N PRO A 118 5.32 -5.07 -19.71
CA PRO A 118 5.76 -6.01 -20.75
C PRO A 118 5.48 -5.55 -22.18
N PHE A 119 4.79 -4.42 -22.36
CA PHE A 119 4.42 -3.88 -23.67
C PHE A 119 5.48 -2.96 -24.28
N PHE A 120 6.55 -2.60 -23.55
CA PHE A 120 7.62 -1.75 -24.06
C PHE A 120 8.89 -2.57 -24.34
N ALA A 121 9.61 -2.21 -25.40
CA ALA A 121 10.89 -2.85 -25.74
C ALA A 121 11.99 -2.60 -24.68
N THR A 122 11.86 -1.52 -23.89
CA THR A 122 12.75 -1.18 -22.79
C THR A 122 12.40 -1.88 -21.48
N ALA A 123 11.35 -2.71 -21.47
CA ALA A 123 10.88 -3.38 -20.28
C ALA A 123 11.95 -4.30 -19.68
N ASN A 124 12.23 -4.09 -18.41
CA ASN A 124 13.12 -4.91 -17.61
C ASN A 124 12.53 -5.06 -16.19
N THR A 125 11.79 -6.15 -15.99
CA THR A 125 11.13 -6.48 -14.73
C THR A 125 12.11 -6.62 -13.57
N ILE A 126 13.38 -6.95 -13.84
CA ILE A 126 14.41 -7.14 -12.82
C ILE A 126 14.94 -5.80 -12.32
N VAL A 127 15.18 -4.84 -13.22
CA VAL A 127 15.46 -3.46 -12.85
C VAL A 127 14.31 -2.89 -12.03
N GLY A 128 13.08 -3.09 -12.49
CA GLY A 128 11.86 -2.72 -11.76
C GLY A 128 11.83 -3.26 -10.34
N ASN A 129 11.97 -4.58 -10.19
CA ASN A 129 11.99 -5.26 -8.90
C ASN A 129 13.10 -4.75 -7.98
N ASN A 130 14.30 -4.47 -8.51
CA ASN A 130 15.41 -3.91 -7.74
C ASN A 130 15.11 -2.49 -7.23
N ILE A 131 14.50 -1.63 -8.06
CA ILE A 131 14.07 -0.29 -7.66
C ILE A 131 13.04 -0.40 -6.53
N THR A 132 12.00 -1.21 -6.71
CA THR A 132 10.95 -1.38 -5.70
C THR A 132 11.49 -2.00 -4.41
N ALA A 133 12.38 -2.99 -4.51
CA ALA A 133 12.98 -3.65 -3.35
C ALA A 133 13.78 -2.66 -2.50
N ARG A 134 14.53 -1.73 -3.12
CA ARG A 134 15.26 -0.67 -2.40
C ARG A 134 14.30 0.28 -1.68
N ALA A 135 13.23 0.72 -2.35
CA ALA A 135 12.22 1.58 -1.73
C ALA A 135 11.52 0.89 -0.54
N ARG A 136 11.08 -0.37 -0.71
CA ARG A 136 10.49 -1.16 0.37
C ARG A 136 11.45 -1.41 1.53
N SER A 137 12.72 -1.66 1.24
CA SER A 137 13.76 -1.79 2.28
C SER A 137 13.87 -0.51 3.08
N MET A 138 13.90 0.65 2.42
CA MET A 138 13.92 1.95 3.10
C MET A 138 12.68 2.17 3.96
N ALA A 139 11.48 1.92 3.41
CA ALA A 139 10.21 2.01 4.15
C ALA A 139 10.20 1.12 5.39
N TRP A 140 10.75 -0.08 5.28
CA TRP A 140 10.90 -1.00 6.40
C TRP A 140 11.84 -0.44 7.48
N TYR A 141 13.01 0.11 7.10
CA TYR A 141 13.91 0.74 8.08
C TYR A 141 13.23 1.92 8.79
N MET A 142 12.49 2.76 8.05
CA MET A 142 11.70 3.85 8.62
C MET A 142 10.66 3.34 9.62
N GLU A 143 9.85 2.37 9.23
CA GLU A 143 8.83 1.77 10.10
C GLU A 143 9.45 1.25 11.40
N LYS A 144 10.56 0.50 11.30
CA LYS A 144 11.19 -0.08 12.49
C LYS A 144 11.81 0.99 13.38
N SER A 145 12.60 1.94 12.85
CA SER A 145 13.24 2.96 13.71
C SER A 145 12.27 3.97 14.30
N LEU A 146 11.22 4.32 13.56
CA LEU A 146 10.28 5.36 13.95
C LEU A 146 9.06 4.81 14.69
N HIS A 147 8.95 3.48 14.84
CA HIS A 147 7.71 2.84 15.27
C HIS A 147 6.52 3.28 14.39
N GLY A 148 6.76 3.28 13.08
CA GLY A 148 5.83 3.80 12.10
C GLY A 148 4.54 2.99 12.00
N ILE A 149 3.46 3.69 11.68
CA ILE A 149 2.14 3.17 11.32
C ILE A 149 1.80 3.62 9.89
N GLN A 150 0.82 2.97 9.26
CA GLN A 150 0.40 3.30 7.88
C GLN A 150 1.59 3.32 6.89
N THR A 151 2.52 2.37 7.04
CA THR A 151 3.66 2.22 6.14
C THR A 151 3.21 1.79 4.75
N ILE A 152 3.62 2.56 3.75
CA ILE A 152 3.48 2.24 2.32
C ILE A 152 4.87 2.18 1.67
N THR A 153 4.93 2.06 0.35
CA THR A 153 6.18 1.85 -0.40
C THR A 153 7.29 2.89 -0.11
N ASP A 154 6.94 4.14 0.18
CA ASP A 154 7.89 5.26 0.27
C ASP A 154 7.68 6.16 1.51
N GLY A 155 6.89 5.73 2.51
CA GLY A 155 6.59 6.57 3.66
C GLY A 155 5.79 5.86 4.74
N CYS A 156 5.76 6.47 5.93
CA CYS A 156 4.95 6.06 7.06
C CYS A 156 4.50 7.30 7.86
N CYS A 157 3.54 7.11 8.76
CA CYS A 157 3.21 8.05 9.82
C CYS A 157 3.87 7.57 11.11
N PHE A 158 4.28 8.46 12.01
CA PHE A 158 4.85 8.07 13.30
C PHE A 158 4.57 9.11 14.36
N ASP A 159 4.61 8.69 15.63
CA ASP A 159 4.56 9.61 16.77
C ASP A 159 5.96 10.16 17.04
N ILE A 160 6.11 11.49 16.95
CA ILE A 160 7.36 12.19 17.22
C ILE A 160 7.89 11.97 18.65
N ASN A 161 7.01 11.62 19.60
CA ASN A 161 7.37 11.28 20.98
C ASN A 161 7.52 9.77 21.23
N GLY A 162 7.26 8.94 20.22
CA GLY A 162 7.15 7.48 20.33
C GLY A 162 8.11 6.70 19.43
N VAL A 163 9.22 7.31 18.98
CA VAL A 163 10.22 6.63 18.14
C VAL A 163 11.06 5.65 18.96
N ILE A 164 11.66 4.65 18.30
CA ILE A 164 12.49 3.66 19.00
C ILE A 164 13.84 4.26 19.38
N LYS A 165 14.18 4.24 20.67
CA LYS A 165 15.50 4.57 21.17
C LYS A 165 16.24 3.29 21.52
N THR A 166 17.47 3.18 21.01
CA THR A 166 18.33 2.02 21.27
C THR A 166 19.76 2.50 21.52
N ARG A 167 20.44 1.87 22.49
CA ARG A 167 21.87 2.10 22.74
C ARG A 167 22.74 1.46 21.67
N TYR A 168 22.25 0.38 21.07
CA TYR A 168 22.94 -0.45 20.09
C TYR A 168 22.23 -0.42 18.73
N HIS A 169 22.80 -1.08 17.73
CA HIS A 169 22.12 -1.27 16.43
C HIS A 169 20.77 -1.97 16.61
N LEU A 170 19.76 -1.45 15.92
CA LEU A 170 18.42 -2.02 15.92
C LEU A 170 18.41 -3.27 15.04
N THR A 171 17.83 -4.35 15.54
CA THR A 171 17.57 -5.59 14.81
C THR A 171 16.10 -5.97 14.98
N ASN A 172 15.61 -6.89 14.16
CA ASN A 172 14.23 -7.41 14.30
C ASN A 172 13.97 -8.06 15.63
N THR A 173 14.90 -8.87 16.11
CA THR A 173 14.80 -9.51 17.42
C THR A 173 14.58 -8.47 18.51
N LYS A 174 15.34 -7.38 18.48
CA LYS A 174 15.19 -6.26 19.43
C LYS A 174 13.84 -5.58 19.27
N TYR A 175 13.48 -5.19 18.05
CA TYR A 175 12.19 -4.56 17.77
C TYR A 175 11.00 -5.42 18.26
N ASN A 176 11.02 -6.71 17.96
CA ASN A 176 9.99 -7.66 18.37
C ASN A 176 9.99 -7.86 19.89
N LEU A 177 11.17 -7.87 20.54
CA LEU A 177 11.29 -7.93 21.99
C LEU A 177 10.66 -6.69 22.65
N LEU A 178 10.92 -5.49 22.12
CA LEU A 178 10.29 -4.24 22.59
C LEU A 178 8.77 -4.31 22.46
N ARG A 179 8.24 -4.83 21.34
CA ARG A 179 6.79 -4.97 21.15
C ARG A 179 6.14 -5.99 22.08
N LYS A 180 6.86 -7.05 22.46
CA LYS A 180 6.33 -8.12 23.31
C LYS A 180 6.48 -7.83 24.81
N LYS A 181 7.65 -7.35 25.22
CA LYS A 181 8.00 -7.15 26.64
C LYS A 181 7.87 -5.69 27.10
N GLY A 182 7.73 -4.74 26.18
CA GLY A 182 7.75 -3.33 26.49
C GLY A 182 9.17 -2.75 26.66
N PRO A 183 9.28 -1.51 27.17
CA PRO A 183 10.54 -0.81 27.32
C PRO A 183 11.55 -1.55 28.21
N MET A 184 12.82 -1.49 27.81
CA MET A 184 13.97 -2.07 28.49
C MET A 184 15.08 -1.03 28.61
N LYS A 185 16.07 -1.28 29.47
CA LYS A 185 17.19 -0.35 29.75
C LYS A 185 17.87 0.19 28.49
N ASP A 186 18.12 -0.66 27.50
CA ASP A 186 18.83 -0.30 26.27
C ASP A 186 17.93 -0.16 25.04
N LEU A 187 16.61 -0.31 25.20
CA LEU A 187 15.64 -0.29 24.12
C LEU A 187 14.26 0.19 24.60
N SER A 188 13.83 1.36 24.16
CA SER A 188 12.59 1.99 24.63
C SER A 188 11.91 2.80 23.53
N PHE A 189 10.73 3.34 23.83
CA PHE A 189 10.11 4.40 23.03
C PHE A 189 10.48 5.75 23.63
N GLY A 190 10.75 6.74 22.78
CA GLY A 190 11.08 8.08 23.23
C GLY A 190 10.98 9.15 22.15
N LYS A 191 11.26 10.39 22.56
CA LYS A 191 11.21 11.58 21.70
C LYS A 191 12.26 11.57 20.61
N LEU A 192 11.84 11.87 19.38
CA LEU A 192 12.76 12.13 18.27
C LEU A 192 13.55 13.41 18.54
N MET A 193 12.83 14.48 18.91
CA MET A 193 13.39 15.80 19.22
C MET A 193 14.12 15.80 20.58
N THR A 194 14.89 16.86 20.82
CA THR A 194 15.59 17.09 22.10
C THR A 194 14.62 17.36 23.26
N TYR A 195 13.38 17.75 22.97
CA TYR A 195 12.30 18.00 23.93
C TYR A 195 11.05 17.16 23.63
N LYS A 196 10.16 17.02 24.61
CA LYS A 196 8.87 16.34 24.41
C LYS A 196 7.92 17.31 23.71
N VAL A 197 7.52 16.97 22.49
CA VAL A 197 6.64 17.81 21.68
C VAL A 197 5.22 17.75 22.26
N ARG A 198 4.65 18.91 22.55
CA ARG A 198 3.27 19.07 23.02
C ARG A 198 2.39 19.55 21.88
N ARG A 199 1.08 19.49 22.10
CA ARG A 199 0.06 19.94 21.14
C ARG A 199 0.28 21.39 20.67
N ASN A 200 0.59 22.29 21.61
CA ASN A 200 0.84 23.71 21.33
C ASN A 200 2.15 23.97 20.58
N ASP A 201 3.03 22.97 20.44
CA ASP A 201 4.31 23.13 19.74
C ASP A 201 4.18 22.91 18.23
N ILE A 202 3.06 22.36 17.74
CA ILE A 202 2.91 21.93 16.35
C ILE A 202 3.14 23.07 15.36
N GLY A 203 2.61 24.26 15.63
CA GLY A 203 2.81 25.45 14.78
C GLY A 203 4.26 25.93 14.72
N LYS A 204 5.12 25.49 15.65
CA LYS A 204 6.55 25.82 15.71
C LYS A 204 7.44 24.75 15.08
N LEU A 205 6.89 23.60 14.74
CA LEU A 205 7.68 22.49 14.20
C LEU A 205 8.05 22.74 12.74
N ASN A 206 9.34 22.59 12.45
CA ASN A 206 9.85 22.69 11.10
C ASN A 206 10.02 21.29 10.48
N GLY A 207 9.32 21.03 9.36
CA GLY A 207 9.42 19.76 8.66
C GLY A 207 10.83 19.42 8.14
N ILE A 208 11.66 20.43 7.83
CA ILE A 208 13.06 20.25 7.41
C ILE A 208 13.92 19.76 8.57
N GLU A 209 13.75 20.38 9.75
CA GLU A 209 14.46 19.97 10.96
C GLU A 209 14.08 18.55 11.35
N ILE A 210 12.78 18.23 11.35
CA ILE A 210 12.30 16.88 11.64
C ILE A 210 12.86 15.87 10.64
N ALA A 211 12.87 16.18 9.35
CA ALA A 211 13.45 15.30 8.33
C ALA A 211 14.94 15.02 8.60
N SER A 212 15.71 16.05 8.97
CA SER A 212 17.11 15.91 9.37
C SER A 212 17.29 15.01 10.60
N MET A 213 16.45 15.21 11.63
CA MET A 213 16.46 14.38 12.84
C MET A 213 16.10 12.92 12.53
N VAL A 214 15.16 12.68 11.61
CA VAL A 214 14.81 11.33 11.14
C VAL A 214 16.01 10.67 10.45
N GLU A 215 16.72 11.37 9.57
CA GLU A 215 17.91 10.85 8.87
C GLU A 215 19.03 10.48 9.84
N GLU A 216 19.31 11.33 10.84
CA GLU A 216 20.28 11.05 11.89
C GLU A 216 19.84 9.82 12.71
N HIS A 217 18.58 9.78 13.12
CA HIS A 217 18.00 8.69 13.92
C HIS A 217 18.07 7.35 13.19
N LEU A 218 17.74 7.32 11.89
CA LEU A 218 17.87 6.15 11.03
C LEU A 218 19.31 5.68 10.93
N THR A 219 20.25 6.61 10.71
CA THR A 219 21.69 6.30 10.60
C THR A 219 22.21 5.72 11.92
N LYS A 220 21.75 6.23 13.06
CA LYS A 220 22.09 5.69 14.38
C LYS A 220 21.53 4.28 14.60
N CYS A 221 20.27 4.05 14.21
CA CYS A 221 19.64 2.74 14.34
C CYS A 221 20.31 1.69 13.44
N PHE A 222 20.74 2.08 12.24
CA PHE A 222 21.20 1.19 11.16
C PHE A 222 22.45 1.71 10.44
N PRO A 223 23.61 1.86 11.11
CA PRO A 223 24.77 2.57 10.55
C PRO A 223 25.46 1.86 9.38
N LYS A 224 25.28 0.53 9.27
CA LYS A 224 25.87 -0.29 8.20
C LYS A 224 24.99 -0.35 6.93
N VAL A 225 23.79 0.23 6.97
CA VAL A 225 22.81 0.11 5.90
C VAL A 225 23.01 1.23 4.86
N SER A 226 23.52 0.86 3.68
CA SER A 226 23.84 1.83 2.64
C SER A 226 22.62 2.46 1.97
N VAL A 227 21.46 1.79 1.98
CA VAL A 227 20.24 2.30 1.32
C VAL A 227 19.74 3.59 1.97
N ILE A 228 19.90 3.75 3.29
CA ILE A 228 19.48 4.95 4.03
C ILE A 228 20.15 6.21 3.45
N LYS A 229 21.43 6.11 3.09
CA LYS A 229 22.22 7.22 2.53
C LYS A 229 21.86 7.56 1.07
N LYS A 230 20.94 6.82 0.45
CA LYS A 230 20.52 7.02 -0.95
C LYS A 230 19.19 7.77 -1.07
N PHE A 231 18.45 7.92 0.03
CA PHE A 231 17.16 8.60 0.06
C PHE A 231 17.27 9.88 0.88
N LYS A 232 16.52 10.90 0.47
CA LYS A 232 16.31 12.13 1.24
C LYS A 232 14.92 12.07 1.88
N MET A 233 14.84 12.38 3.16
CA MET A 233 13.57 12.38 3.89
C MET A 233 12.81 13.68 3.69
N GLU A 234 11.48 13.58 3.69
CA GLU A 234 10.57 14.72 3.56
C GLU A 234 9.39 14.53 4.51
N VAL A 235 9.11 15.55 5.33
CA VAL A 235 7.90 15.59 6.16
C VAL A 235 6.78 16.23 5.35
N LYS A 236 5.77 15.43 5.00
CA LYS A 236 4.64 15.89 4.17
C LYS A 236 3.55 16.63 4.94
N CYS A 237 3.40 16.34 6.23
CA CYS A 237 2.36 16.88 7.09
C CYS A 237 2.69 16.58 8.56
N ILE A 238 2.27 17.48 9.45
CA ILE A 238 2.32 17.33 10.91
C ILE A 238 0.88 17.49 11.40
N ALA A 239 0.44 16.62 12.31
CA ALA A 239 -0.95 16.53 12.76
C ALA A 239 -1.02 16.20 14.26
N THR A 240 -2.10 16.60 14.94
CA THR A 240 -2.39 16.22 16.33
C THR A 240 -3.08 14.86 16.43
N GLY A 241 -3.77 14.44 15.38
CA GLY A 241 -4.59 13.24 15.36
C GLY A 241 -4.62 12.56 14.00
N ILE A 242 -4.93 11.27 14.01
CA ILE A 242 -5.08 10.45 12.81
C ILE A 242 -6.19 9.42 13.02
N ALA A 243 -7.05 9.25 12.02
CA ALA A 243 -7.90 8.07 11.87
C ALA A 243 -7.38 7.24 10.70
N THR A 244 -7.44 5.91 10.84
CA THR A 244 -6.89 4.98 9.84
C THR A 244 -7.91 3.92 9.45
N TYR A 245 -7.87 3.53 8.19
CA TYR A 245 -8.72 2.50 7.60
C TYR A 245 -7.93 1.78 6.48
N GLY A 246 -7.67 0.48 6.62
CA GLY A 246 -6.82 -0.24 5.67
C GLY A 246 -5.36 0.20 5.70
N ALA A 247 -4.58 -0.28 4.72
CA ALA A 247 -3.14 -0.04 4.65
C ALA A 247 -2.74 1.40 4.23
N SER A 248 -3.65 2.12 3.57
CA SER A 248 -3.30 3.38 2.91
C SER A 248 -4.38 4.45 2.94
N ASN A 249 -5.40 4.28 3.78
CA ASN A 249 -6.47 5.25 3.93
C ASN A 249 -6.46 5.85 5.32
N TYR A 250 -6.49 7.17 5.38
CA TYR A 250 -6.33 7.89 6.61
C TYR A 250 -6.91 9.29 6.50
N GLN A 251 -7.23 9.86 7.67
CA GLN A 251 -7.61 11.24 7.85
C GLN A 251 -6.73 11.87 8.92
N LEU A 252 -6.15 13.02 8.63
CA LEU A 252 -5.28 13.77 9.55
C LEU A 252 -6.03 14.95 10.13
N TYR A 253 -5.75 15.24 11.39
CA TYR A 253 -6.40 16.29 12.15
C TYR A 253 -5.38 17.24 12.79
N ILE A 254 -5.71 18.53 12.83
CA ILE A 254 -5.14 19.49 13.76
C ILE A 254 -6.30 20.02 14.58
N ASP A 255 -6.22 19.85 15.89
CA ASP A 255 -7.22 20.34 16.82
C ASP A 255 -8.68 19.92 16.54
N ASN A 256 -8.88 18.69 16.06
CA ASN A 256 -10.16 18.11 15.61
C ASN A 256 -10.67 18.66 14.27
N GLU A 257 -9.94 19.56 13.63
CA GLU A 257 -10.21 19.98 12.26
C GLU A 257 -9.53 19.05 11.26
N ILE A 258 -10.25 18.70 10.20
CA ILE A 258 -9.75 17.81 9.15
C ILE A 258 -8.79 18.60 8.26
N ILE A 259 -7.52 18.22 8.26
CA ILE A 259 -6.50 18.84 7.39
C ILE A 259 -6.35 18.09 6.08
N LYS A 260 -6.53 16.76 6.13
CA LYS A 260 -6.29 15.92 4.97
C LYS A 260 -7.01 14.60 5.05
N THR A 261 -7.70 14.26 3.98
CA THR A 261 -8.33 12.96 3.79
C THR A 261 -7.71 12.26 2.61
N LYS A 262 -7.37 10.98 2.79
CA LYS A 262 -6.95 10.10 1.71
C LYS A 262 -7.62 8.76 1.87
N MET A 263 -8.44 8.39 0.89
CA MET A 263 -9.04 7.06 0.82
C MET A 263 -8.86 6.51 -0.59
N ARG A 264 -7.80 5.72 -0.78
CA ARG A 264 -7.49 5.10 -2.06
C ARG A 264 -8.65 4.19 -2.47
N SER A 265 -8.95 4.16 -3.76
CA SER A 265 -10.11 3.49 -4.36
C SER A 265 -11.45 4.22 -4.23
N TYR A 266 -11.49 5.42 -3.64
CA TYR A 266 -12.68 6.28 -3.59
C TYR A 266 -12.30 7.68 -4.10
N LYS A 267 -13.21 8.39 -4.77
CA LYS A 267 -12.96 9.81 -5.09
C LYS A 267 -13.00 10.62 -3.80
N ASN A 268 -12.06 11.55 -3.66
CA ASN A 268 -12.03 12.49 -2.55
C ASN A 268 -12.92 13.70 -2.91
N GLY A 269 -14.22 13.49 -2.84
CA GLY A 269 -15.23 14.49 -3.19
C GLY A 269 -16.54 14.26 -2.45
N GLU A 270 -17.51 15.11 -2.72
CA GLU A 270 -18.88 14.98 -2.22
C GLU A 270 -19.73 14.14 -3.15
N TYR A 271 -20.68 13.44 -2.57
CA TYR A 271 -21.67 12.64 -3.29
C TYR A 271 -23.07 13.11 -2.89
N PRO A 272 -24.04 13.06 -3.82
CA PRO A 272 -25.45 13.23 -3.50
C PRO A 272 -25.87 12.31 -2.36
N ASP A 273 -26.62 12.87 -1.41
CA ASP A 273 -27.33 12.12 -0.39
C ASP A 273 -28.78 12.01 -0.76
N TYR A 274 -29.20 10.79 -1.10
CA TYR A 274 -30.49 10.53 -1.68
C TYR A 274 -31.28 9.61 -0.75
N ASP A 275 -32.43 10.08 -0.31
CA ASP A 275 -33.36 9.26 0.43
C ASP A 275 -34.26 8.51 -0.55
N ILE A 276 -34.05 7.20 -0.61
CA ILE A 276 -34.78 6.30 -1.49
C ILE A 276 -36.25 6.21 -1.07
N ILE A 277 -36.57 6.35 0.23
CA ILE A 277 -37.94 6.21 0.74
C ILE A 277 -38.75 7.44 0.37
N THR A 278 -38.20 8.63 0.61
CA THR A 278 -38.91 9.88 0.29
C THR A 278 -38.69 10.35 -1.15
N ASN A 279 -37.84 9.67 -1.92
CA ASN A 279 -37.46 10.01 -3.29
C ASN A 279 -36.90 11.44 -3.42
N ARG A 280 -36.16 11.90 -2.40
CA ARG A 280 -35.65 13.27 -2.27
C ARG A 280 -34.14 13.33 -2.11
N LEU A 281 -33.54 14.36 -2.71
CA LEU A 281 -32.16 14.73 -2.46
C LEU A 281 -32.09 15.49 -1.12
N LEU A 282 -31.38 14.93 -0.15
CA LEU A 282 -31.16 15.52 1.18
C LEU A 282 -29.99 16.52 1.18
N GLY A 283 -29.05 16.38 0.25
CA GLY A 283 -27.89 17.27 0.11
C GLY A 283 -26.72 16.60 -0.59
N THR A 284 -25.51 17.08 -0.32
CA THR A 284 -24.25 16.45 -0.73
C THR A 284 -23.29 16.40 0.44
N TYR A 285 -22.51 15.32 0.55
CA TYR A 285 -21.42 15.27 1.52
C TYR A 285 -20.33 14.26 1.12
N SER A 286 -19.14 14.39 1.70
CA SER A 286 -18.07 13.42 1.47
C SER A 286 -18.21 12.19 2.38
N ARG A 287 -18.65 11.07 1.78
CA ARG A 287 -18.75 9.76 2.44
C ARG A 287 -17.42 9.34 3.08
N THR A 288 -16.31 9.59 2.39
CA THR A 288 -14.97 9.21 2.89
C THR A 288 -14.54 10.02 4.12
N GLN A 289 -14.85 11.32 4.15
CA GLN A 289 -14.55 12.18 5.29
C GLN A 289 -15.45 11.85 6.48
N SER A 290 -16.75 11.70 6.23
CA SER A 290 -17.74 11.33 7.23
C SER A 290 -17.38 10.02 7.93
N TRP A 291 -17.04 8.97 7.16
CA TRP A 291 -16.61 7.68 7.68
C TRP A 291 -15.40 7.79 8.61
N LEU A 292 -14.30 8.39 8.13
CA LEU A 292 -13.06 8.51 8.90
C LEU A 292 -13.21 9.47 10.10
N ASN A 293 -14.08 10.47 9.99
CA ASN A 293 -14.43 11.36 11.10
C ASN A 293 -15.23 10.65 12.17
N SER A 294 -16.16 9.77 11.79
CA SER A 294 -16.92 8.93 12.72
C SER A 294 -16.00 7.98 13.48
N ILE A 295 -15.04 7.34 12.80
CA ILE A 295 -14.00 6.53 13.43
C ILE A 295 -13.17 7.36 14.42
N TYR A 296 -12.76 8.57 14.03
CA TYR A 296 -11.94 9.43 14.89
C TYR A 296 -12.68 9.88 16.15
N LYS A 297 -13.95 10.27 16.02
CA LYS A 297 -14.76 10.83 17.10
C LYS A 297 -15.25 9.77 18.08
N ASN A 298 -15.75 8.65 17.57
CA ASN A 298 -16.27 7.56 18.40
C ASN A 298 -16.11 6.20 17.71
N PRO A 299 -14.96 5.53 17.86
CA PRO A 299 -14.69 4.26 17.19
C PRO A 299 -15.55 3.10 17.73
N HIS A 300 -16.27 3.28 18.84
CA HIS A 300 -17.21 2.31 19.40
C HIS A 300 -18.63 2.43 18.83
N LYS A 301 -18.95 3.56 18.21
CA LYS A 301 -20.27 3.82 17.62
C LYS A 301 -20.11 4.58 16.30
N VAL A 302 -19.55 3.91 15.31
CA VAL A 302 -19.29 4.49 13.98
C VAL A 302 -20.57 4.41 13.16
N LYS A 303 -21.03 5.54 12.62
CA LYS A 303 -22.17 5.57 11.70
C LYS A 303 -21.79 4.83 10.40
N ARG A 304 -22.61 3.86 10.01
CA ARG A 304 -22.46 3.13 8.75
C ARG A 304 -22.82 4.04 7.57
N GLU A 305 -22.10 3.88 6.46
CA GLU A 305 -22.31 4.71 5.27
C GLU A 305 -23.23 4.01 4.28
N GLU A 306 -24.23 4.73 3.78
CA GLU A 306 -25.16 4.22 2.78
C GLU A 306 -24.48 4.09 1.40
N PRO A 307 -25.01 3.24 0.50
CA PRO A 307 -24.55 3.19 -0.87
C PRO A 307 -24.72 4.55 -1.58
N PHE A 308 -23.78 4.85 -2.47
CA PHE A 308 -23.76 6.08 -3.23
C PHE A 308 -23.40 5.80 -4.69
N VAL A 309 -23.80 6.70 -5.58
CA VAL A 309 -23.50 6.61 -6.99
C VAL A 309 -22.19 7.34 -7.29
N GLU A 310 -21.23 6.62 -7.85
CA GLU A 310 -19.96 7.19 -8.32
C GLU A 310 -19.88 7.16 -9.83
N GLU A 311 -19.58 8.33 -10.41
CA GLU A 311 -19.22 8.44 -11.82
C GLU A 311 -17.82 7.84 -12.06
N SER A 312 -17.67 7.01 -13.08
CA SER A 312 -16.39 6.45 -13.50
C SER A 312 -16.32 6.33 -15.02
N VAL A 313 -15.11 6.34 -15.57
CA VAL A 313 -14.91 6.11 -17.01
C VAL A 313 -14.89 4.61 -17.32
N VAL A 314 -15.51 4.21 -18.44
CA VAL A 314 -15.38 2.86 -19.00
C VAL A 314 -13.93 2.64 -19.44
N LYS A 315 -13.19 1.84 -18.67
CA LYS A 315 -11.82 1.43 -18.99
C LYS A 315 -11.83 0.20 -19.89
N THR A 316 -10.75 -0.01 -20.64
CA THR A 316 -10.57 -1.13 -21.58
C THR A 316 -10.85 -2.51 -20.95
N LYS A 317 -10.31 -2.78 -19.76
CA LYS A 317 -10.48 -4.09 -19.10
C LYS A 317 -11.93 -4.36 -18.65
N PRO A 318 -12.64 -3.44 -17.98
CA PRO A 318 -14.08 -3.54 -17.76
C PRO A 318 -14.89 -3.70 -19.05
N TYR A 319 -14.56 -2.94 -20.10
CA TYR A 319 -15.26 -3.02 -21.38
C TYR A 319 -15.19 -4.43 -21.97
N ILE A 320 -13.99 -5.01 -22.07
CA ILE A 320 -13.80 -6.38 -22.57
C ILE A 320 -14.62 -7.41 -21.75
N LYS A 321 -14.75 -7.21 -20.44
CA LYS A 321 -15.49 -8.13 -19.56
C LYS A 321 -17.02 -8.00 -19.64
N GLN A 322 -17.52 -6.86 -20.10
CA GLN A 322 -18.94 -6.50 -20.09
C GLN A 322 -19.37 -6.02 -21.47
N LYS A 323 -18.69 -6.47 -22.52
CA LYS A 323 -18.81 -5.92 -23.87
C LYS A 323 -20.26 -5.92 -24.33
N ASP A 324 -20.91 -7.08 -24.28
CA ASP A 324 -22.31 -7.22 -24.72
C ASP A 324 -23.26 -6.29 -23.97
N ASN A 325 -23.09 -6.16 -22.65
CA ASN A 325 -23.93 -5.27 -21.83
C ASN A 325 -23.69 -3.78 -22.15
N LEU A 326 -22.44 -3.39 -22.40
CA LEU A 326 -22.09 -2.00 -22.69
C LEU A 326 -22.45 -1.62 -24.12
N ASP A 327 -22.25 -2.53 -25.08
CA ASP A 327 -22.66 -2.36 -26.47
C ASP A 327 -24.20 -2.22 -26.55
N ASN A 328 -24.96 -3.02 -25.80
CA ASN A 328 -26.42 -2.86 -25.69
C ASN A 328 -26.86 -1.52 -25.07
N LEU A 329 -26.02 -0.91 -24.25
CA LEU A 329 -26.25 0.43 -23.67
C LEU A 329 -25.69 1.56 -24.55
N ASN A 330 -25.19 1.25 -25.76
CA ASN A 330 -24.48 2.18 -26.64
C ASN A 330 -23.32 2.91 -25.95
N ARG A 331 -22.54 2.18 -25.13
CA ARG A 331 -21.39 2.70 -24.39
C ARG A 331 -20.09 2.09 -24.88
N THR A 332 -19.10 2.94 -25.14
CA THR A 332 -17.74 2.55 -25.56
C THR A 332 -16.69 2.87 -24.48
N ILE A 333 -15.44 2.50 -24.76
CA ILE A 333 -14.28 2.86 -23.93
C ILE A 333 -14.13 4.38 -23.93
N GLY A 334 -14.00 4.96 -22.73
CA GLY A 334 -13.92 6.41 -22.55
C GLY A 334 -15.23 7.04 -22.07
N ASP A 335 -16.37 6.36 -22.26
CA ASP A 335 -17.66 6.91 -21.83
C ASP A 335 -17.81 6.94 -20.30
N THR A 336 -18.62 7.89 -19.84
CA THR A 336 -19.01 7.99 -18.44
C THR A 336 -20.02 6.88 -18.08
N GLN A 337 -19.76 6.18 -16.99
CA GLN A 337 -20.66 5.22 -16.36
C GLN A 337 -20.84 5.47 -14.88
N TYR A 338 -22.06 5.20 -14.40
CA TYR A 338 -22.42 5.33 -13.00
C TYR A 338 -22.35 3.96 -12.34
N LYS A 339 -21.74 3.90 -11.16
CA LYS A 339 -21.64 2.69 -10.36
C LYS A 339 -22.17 2.95 -8.97
N VAL A 340 -23.08 2.09 -8.52
CA VAL A 340 -23.43 2.04 -7.11
C VAL A 340 -22.24 1.46 -6.36
N ARG A 341 -21.78 2.19 -5.34
CA ARG A 341 -20.67 1.82 -4.49
C ARG A 341 -21.05 1.99 -3.03
N MET A 342 -20.34 1.27 -2.18
CA MET A 342 -20.46 1.38 -0.74
C MET A 342 -19.04 1.44 -0.15
N ILE A 343 -18.88 2.17 0.94
CA ILE A 343 -17.65 2.09 1.72
C ILE A 343 -17.57 0.67 2.28
N THR A 344 -16.46 -0.01 2.01
CA THR A 344 -16.24 -1.34 2.56
C THR A 344 -15.83 -1.13 4.02
N GLU A 345 -16.64 -1.50 4.99
CA GLU A 345 -16.39 -1.08 6.39
C GLU A 345 -15.22 -1.81 7.05
N CYS A 346 -14.96 -3.05 6.62
CA CYS A 346 -13.78 -3.82 7.01
C CYS A 346 -12.89 -4.12 5.80
N THR A 347 -11.56 -4.04 5.96
CA THR A 347 -10.61 -4.43 4.91
C THR A 347 -9.48 -5.26 5.50
N LEU A 348 -9.18 -6.41 4.90
CA LEU A 348 -8.10 -7.28 5.36
C LEU A 348 -6.72 -6.62 5.29
N SER A 349 -6.56 -5.59 4.45
CA SER A 349 -5.28 -4.89 4.25
C SER A 349 -4.74 -4.19 5.51
N MET A 350 -5.55 -3.98 6.55
CA MET A 350 -5.08 -3.37 7.79
C MET A 350 -4.37 -4.36 8.73
N PHE A 351 -4.49 -5.66 8.49
CA PHE A 351 -3.97 -6.68 9.38
C PHE A 351 -2.68 -7.31 8.84
N THR A 352 -1.79 -7.68 9.77
CA THR A 352 -0.58 -8.44 9.45
C THR A 352 -0.82 -9.90 9.80
N PHE A 353 -0.90 -10.75 8.78
CA PHE A 353 -1.08 -12.19 8.92
C PHE A 353 0.25 -12.89 9.24
N GLN A 354 0.18 -13.99 9.98
CA GLN A 354 1.37 -14.74 10.38
C GLN A 354 1.93 -15.58 9.23
N THR A 355 1.05 -16.11 8.38
CA THR A 355 1.44 -16.95 7.23
C THR A 355 0.63 -16.61 5.98
N HIS A 356 1.16 -16.95 4.81
CA HIS A 356 0.44 -16.78 3.54
C HIS A 356 -0.85 -17.62 3.49
N GLN A 357 -0.81 -18.84 4.03
CA GLN A 357 -1.98 -19.72 4.09
C GLN A 357 -3.08 -19.12 4.97
N GLN A 358 -2.70 -18.49 6.10
CA GLN A 358 -3.65 -17.76 6.94
C GLN A 358 -4.30 -16.63 6.14
N LEU A 359 -3.51 -15.76 5.48
CA LEU A 359 -4.04 -14.70 4.62
C LEU A 359 -5.03 -15.25 3.58
N LYS A 360 -4.66 -16.32 2.85
CA LYS A 360 -5.50 -16.91 1.81
C LYS A 360 -6.85 -17.41 2.33
N SER A 361 -6.83 -18.09 3.46
CA SER A 361 -8.05 -18.60 4.09
C SER A 361 -8.98 -17.46 4.54
N TRP A 362 -8.43 -16.37 5.09
CA TRP A 362 -9.20 -15.18 5.42
C TRP A 362 -9.71 -14.43 4.17
N GLU A 363 -8.94 -14.37 3.08
CA GLU A 363 -9.39 -13.78 1.80
C GLU A 363 -10.58 -14.55 1.21
N GLU A 364 -10.55 -15.88 1.28
CA GLU A 364 -11.63 -16.75 0.80
C GLU A 364 -12.91 -16.56 1.61
N GLU A 365 -12.82 -16.59 2.94
CA GLU A 365 -13.96 -16.34 3.83
C GLU A 365 -14.55 -14.94 3.61
N TYR A 366 -13.70 -13.92 3.58
CA TYR A 366 -14.09 -12.54 3.34
C TYR A 366 -14.83 -12.36 2.00
N ARG A 367 -14.33 -12.96 0.92
CA ARG A 367 -15.01 -12.93 -0.40
C ARG A 367 -16.33 -13.69 -0.37
N GLY A 368 -16.37 -14.84 0.31
CA GLY A 368 -17.58 -15.63 0.49
C GLY A 368 -18.67 -14.84 1.20
N MET A 369 -18.33 -14.20 2.33
CA MET A 369 -19.25 -13.34 3.07
C MET A 369 -19.77 -12.20 2.21
N ARG A 370 -18.89 -11.47 1.50
CA ARG A 370 -19.32 -10.36 0.65
C ARG A 370 -20.24 -10.78 -0.49
N ARG A 371 -20.04 -11.97 -1.06
CA ARG A 371 -20.95 -12.51 -2.09
C ARG A 371 -22.31 -12.87 -1.52
N GLN A 372 -22.33 -13.50 -0.35
CA GLN A 372 -23.57 -14.02 0.24
C GLN A 372 -24.40 -12.91 0.92
N TYR A 373 -23.74 -12.04 1.68
CA TYR A 373 -24.40 -11.09 2.58
C TYR A 373 -24.26 -9.63 2.13
N GLN A 374 -23.45 -9.35 1.10
CA GLN A 374 -23.05 -7.99 0.69
C GLN A 374 -22.24 -7.22 1.75
N GLN A 375 -21.84 -7.91 2.81
CA GLN A 375 -20.99 -7.41 3.90
C GLN A 375 -19.92 -8.44 4.23
N SER A 376 -18.90 -8.02 4.97
CA SER A 376 -17.91 -8.90 5.59
C SER A 376 -18.09 -8.99 7.11
N TYR A 377 -17.02 -8.78 7.88
CA TYR A 377 -17.01 -9.01 9.32
C TYR A 377 -17.79 -7.96 10.12
N GLU A 378 -18.08 -6.80 9.53
CA GLU A 378 -18.92 -5.74 10.10
C GLU A 378 -20.30 -6.24 10.56
N ALA A 379 -20.84 -7.28 9.89
CA ALA A 379 -22.14 -7.87 10.21
C ALA A 379 -22.20 -8.44 11.64
N TYR A 380 -21.06 -8.83 12.22
CA TYR A 380 -21.00 -9.37 13.58
C TYR A 380 -20.84 -8.28 14.66
N HIS A 381 -20.49 -7.05 14.27
CA HIS A 381 -20.16 -5.95 15.17
C HIS A 381 -21.09 -4.75 15.00
N THR A 382 -22.15 -4.92 14.22
CA THR A 382 -23.21 -3.93 14.08
C THR A 382 -24.09 -3.98 15.32
N SER A 383 -24.37 -2.82 15.91
CA SER A 383 -25.14 -2.67 17.13
C SER A 383 -26.52 -3.33 17.00
N ILE A 384 -26.91 -4.07 18.05
CA ILE A 384 -28.22 -4.73 18.08
C ILE A 384 -29.33 -3.69 18.28
N GLU A 385 -29.05 -2.65 19.07
CA GLU A 385 -30.02 -1.66 19.54
C GLU A 385 -30.49 -0.72 18.42
N ASP A 386 -29.58 -0.22 17.59
CA ASP A 386 -29.91 0.71 16.51
C ASP A 386 -29.76 0.13 15.10
N GLY A 387 -29.02 -0.97 14.91
CA GLY A 387 -28.79 -1.58 13.58
C GLY A 387 -27.96 -0.72 12.61
N GLU A 388 -27.74 0.55 12.93
CA GLU A 388 -27.14 1.57 12.06
C GLU A 388 -25.70 1.93 12.47
N SER A 389 -25.25 1.51 13.65
CA SER A 389 -23.91 1.78 14.15
C SER A 389 -23.02 0.54 14.19
N LEU A 390 -21.73 0.73 13.93
CA LEU A 390 -20.69 -0.29 13.96
C LEU A 390 -19.73 -0.05 15.14
N ASN A 391 -19.51 -1.07 15.97
CA ASN A 391 -18.41 -1.05 16.94
C ASN A 391 -17.08 -1.37 16.22
N TYR A 392 -16.54 -0.38 15.51
CA TYR A 392 -15.35 -0.54 14.68
C TYR A 392 -14.13 -0.96 15.52
N GLN A 393 -13.95 -0.39 16.70
CA GLN A 393 -12.84 -0.73 17.60
C GLN A 393 -12.87 -2.20 18.03
N GLU A 394 -14.05 -2.70 18.42
CA GLU A 394 -14.23 -4.11 18.78
C GLU A 394 -13.96 -5.02 17.59
N MET A 395 -14.49 -4.68 16.42
CA MET A 395 -14.26 -5.43 15.18
C MET A 395 -12.76 -5.59 14.88
N ILE A 396 -12.02 -4.48 14.90
CA ILE A 396 -10.58 -4.52 14.61
C ILE A 396 -9.83 -5.33 15.67
N ASN A 397 -10.17 -5.15 16.95
CA ASN A 397 -9.53 -5.88 18.06
C ASN A 397 -9.80 -7.38 17.98
N ALA A 398 -11.04 -7.78 17.71
CA ALA A 398 -11.45 -9.18 17.60
C ALA A 398 -10.75 -9.89 16.43
N ILE A 399 -10.72 -9.25 15.25
CA ILE A 399 -10.03 -9.79 14.08
C ILE A 399 -8.52 -9.90 14.34
N ASN A 400 -7.90 -8.83 14.84
CA ASN A 400 -6.46 -8.80 15.10
C ASN A 400 -6.04 -9.85 16.15
N LYS A 401 -6.89 -10.07 17.18
CA LYS A 401 -6.67 -11.13 18.17
C LYS A 401 -6.67 -12.50 17.51
N LYS A 402 -7.71 -12.85 16.75
CA LYS A 402 -7.78 -14.15 16.05
C LYS A 402 -6.61 -14.37 15.11
N ILE A 403 -6.21 -13.34 14.35
CA ILE A 403 -5.04 -13.43 13.47
C ILE A 403 -3.77 -13.73 14.28
N ARG A 404 -3.58 -13.08 15.44
CA ARG A 404 -2.43 -13.31 16.35
C ARG A 404 -2.46 -14.67 17.04
N ASP A 405 -3.65 -15.21 17.29
CA ASP A 405 -3.83 -16.54 17.89
C ASP A 405 -3.58 -17.65 16.85
N GLY A 406 -3.39 -17.30 15.57
CA GLY A 406 -3.07 -18.25 14.50
C GLY A 406 -4.30 -18.80 13.80
N ASP A 407 -5.50 -18.27 14.10
CA ASP A 407 -6.74 -18.76 13.53
C ASP A 407 -6.72 -18.62 12.00
N PRO A 408 -7.10 -19.67 11.26
CA PRO A 408 -7.13 -19.62 9.80
C PRO A 408 -8.33 -18.81 9.28
N ARG A 409 -9.33 -18.50 10.12
CA ARG A 409 -10.61 -17.86 9.75
C ARG A 409 -11.21 -17.09 10.92
N TYR A 410 -12.13 -16.17 10.65
CA TYR A 410 -12.84 -15.41 11.66
C TYR A 410 -13.91 -16.23 12.40
N ARG A 411 -14.59 -17.18 11.72
CA ARG A 411 -15.65 -18.09 12.24
C ARG A 411 -16.30 -17.64 13.57
N VAL A 412 -17.45 -16.98 13.44
CA VAL A 412 -18.40 -16.70 14.54
C VAL A 412 -19.70 -17.43 14.24
N ASN A 413 -20.46 -17.82 15.27
CA ASN A 413 -21.74 -18.51 15.10
C ASN A 413 -22.68 -17.68 14.21
N LYS A 414 -23.15 -18.26 13.09
CA LYS A 414 -23.97 -17.60 12.06
C LYS A 414 -25.33 -17.08 12.57
N ARG A 415 -25.77 -17.50 13.76
CA ARG A 415 -27.07 -17.12 14.34
C ARG A 415 -27.17 -15.62 14.66
N ASN A 416 -26.07 -14.87 14.61
CA ASN A 416 -26.03 -13.44 14.95
C ASN A 416 -25.70 -12.52 13.74
N LEU A 417 -25.83 -13.01 12.50
CA LEU A 417 -25.59 -12.17 11.32
C LEU A 417 -26.78 -11.22 11.08
N LYS A 418 -26.54 -9.90 11.16
CA LYS A 418 -27.49 -8.88 10.72
C LYS A 418 -27.23 -8.45 9.28
N ASP A 419 -28.31 -8.24 8.54
CA ASP A 419 -28.26 -7.66 7.19
C ASP A 419 -27.84 -6.17 7.26
N HIS A 420 -27.57 -5.57 6.10
CA HIS A 420 -27.25 -4.13 6.05
C HIS A 420 -28.54 -3.35 6.25
N PRO A 421 -28.53 -2.16 6.89
CA PRO A 421 -29.69 -1.28 6.94
C PRO A 421 -30.34 -1.10 5.55
N THR A 422 -29.51 -0.99 4.51
CA THR A 422 -29.99 -0.87 3.12
C THR A 422 -30.74 -2.10 2.61
N LYS A 423 -30.35 -3.33 2.99
CA LYS A 423 -31.08 -4.55 2.64
C LYS A 423 -32.44 -4.63 3.33
N GLU A 424 -32.52 -4.17 4.57
CA GLU A 424 -33.80 -4.09 5.28
C GLU A 424 -34.73 -3.04 4.66
N LYS A 425 -34.18 -1.90 4.23
CA LYS A 425 -34.91 -0.88 3.47
C LYS A 425 -35.39 -1.41 2.12
N GLU A 426 -34.57 -2.17 1.38
CA GLU A 426 -34.96 -2.81 0.12
C GLU A 426 -36.11 -3.81 0.31
N LYS A 427 -36.11 -4.61 1.38
CA LYS A 427 -37.24 -5.51 1.69
C LYS A 427 -38.54 -4.73 1.89
N LYS A 428 -38.49 -3.64 2.66
CA LYS A 428 -39.65 -2.76 2.93
C LYS A 428 -40.16 -1.98 1.72
N ILE A 429 -39.35 -1.79 0.68
CA ILE A 429 -39.75 -1.13 -0.58
C ILE A 429 -40.45 -2.13 -1.52
N ASN A 430 -40.13 -3.42 -1.40
CA ASN A 430 -40.71 -4.48 -2.23
C ASN A 430 -41.93 -5.17 -1.57
N GLU A 431 -42.22 -4.84 -0.31
CA GLU A 431 -43.47 -5.13 0.41
C GLU A 431 -44.43 -3.96 0.24
#